data_AF-A0A117IP06-F1
#
_entry.id   AF-A0A117IP06-F1
#
_cell.length_a   1.000
_cell.length_b   1.000
_cell.length_c   1.000
_cell.angle_alpha   90.00
_cell.angle_beta   90.00
_cell.angle_gamma   90.00
#
_symmetry.space_group_name_H-M   'P 1'
#
loop_
_entity.id
_entity.type
_entity.pdbx_description
1 polymer ?
#
loop_
_entity_poly.entity_id
_entity_poly.type
_entity_poly.pdbx_seq_one_letter_code
_entity_poly.pdbx_strand_id
1 'polypeptide(L)' 'MTNDDSALHEKPLEFLTSIANTGGDCDGQAILPENGHFRASCSCGNWNIEVADSDEGLRLARLHTGNTSS' A
#
# COMPACT_ATOMS: atom_id res chain seq x y z
N MET A 1 -15.41 -35.37 6.46
CA MET A 1 -16.62 -34.57 6.25
C MET A 1 -17.08 -34.09 7.62
N THR A 2 -17.38 -32.84 7.94
CA THR A 2 -17.18 -31.48 7.40
C THR A 2 -17.73 -30.61 8.52
N ASN A 3 -16.93 -29.74 9.15
CA ASN A 3 -17.40 -28.44 9.65
C ASN A 3 -16.18 -27.58 10.07
N ASP A 4 -15.38 -27.20 9.08
CA ASP A 4 -14.51 -26.02 9.16
C ASP A 4 -15.40 -24.78 8.97
N ASP A 5 -16.39 -24.63 9.84
CA ASP A 5 -17.35 -23.53 9.75
C ASP A 5 -16.82 -22.37 10.57
N SER A 6 -16.41 -21.34 9.83
CA SER A 6 -16.76 -19.98 10.20
C SER A 6 -15.88 -19.26 11.24
N ALA A 7 -14.56 -19.49 11.23
CA ALA A 7 -13.62 -18.46 11.70
C ALA A 7 -13.62 -17.20 10.80
N LEU A 8 -14.16 -17.32 9.59
CA LEU A 8 -14.31 -16.23 8.62
C LEU A 8 -15.62 -15.42 8.79
N HIS A 9 -16.55 -15.87 9.64
CA HIS A 9 -17.91 -15.31 9.69
C HIS A 9 -18.12 -14.29 10.79
N GLU A 10 -17.22 -14.16 11.76
CA GLU A 10 -17.53 -13.35 12.93
C GLU A 10 -17.31 -11.86 12.74
N LYS A 11 -16.48 -11.36 11.80
CA LYS A 11 -16.34 -9.89 11.66
C LYS A 11 -16.17 -9.35 10.22
N PRO A 12 -17.17 -9.53 9.34
CA PRO A 12 -17.26 -8.73 8.11
C PRO A 12 -17.25 -7.22 8.42
N LEU A 13 -17.84 -6.81 9.54
CA LEU A 13 -17.95 -5.39 9.92
C LEU A 13 -16.64 -4.78 10.40
N GLU A 14 -15.80 -5.46 11.18
CA GLU A 14 -14.50 -4.88 11.58
C GLU A 14 -13.55 -4.78 10.39
N PHE A 15 -13.58 -5.74 9.48
CA PHE A 15 -12.80 -5.69 8.24
C PHE A 15 -13.22 -4.49 7.38
N LEU A 16 -14.54 -4.31 7.18
CA LEU A 16 -15.08 -3.15 6.46
C LEU A 16 -14.80 -1.82 7.17
N THR A 17 -14.87 -1.79 8.50
CA THR A 17 -14.57 -0.60 9.32
C THR A 17 -13.08 -0.26 9.30
N SER A 18 -12.21 -1.25 9.27
CA SER A 18 -10.76 -1.05 9.09
C SER A 18 -10.45 -0.43 7.74
N ILE A 19 -11.09 -0.90 6.65
CA ILE A 19 -10.91 -0.33 5.30
C ILE A 19 -11.43 1.11 5.23
N ALA A 20 -12.57 1.39 5.88
CA ALA A 20 -13.15 2.73 5.89
C ALA A 20 -12.31 3.76 6.69
N ASN A 21 -11.53 3.29 7.68
CA ASN A 21 -10.65 4.15 8.49
C ASN A 21 -9.20 4.20 7.99
N THR A 22 -8.77 3.28 7.13
CA THR A 22 -7.52 3.37 6.35
C THR A 22 -7.78 4.04 5.00
N GLY A 23 -8.63 5.06 4.97
CA GLY A 23 -8.76 5.96 3.83
C GLY A 23 -7.81 7.14 3.99
N GLY A 24 -6.51 6.84 4.05
CA GLY A 24 -5.48 7.86 3.93
C GLY A 24 -5.42 8.34 2.49
N ASP A 25 -5.15 9.63 2.27
CA ASP A 25 -4.95 10.13 0.90
C ASP A 25 -3.82 9.35 0.19
N CYS A 26 -2.90 8.75 0.96
CA CYS A 26 -1.66 8.10 0.50
C CYS A 26 -1.50 6.63 0.97
N ASP A 27 -2.42 5.73 0.65
CA ASP A 27 -2.35 4.31 1.09
C ASP A 27 -1.68 3.34 0.09
N GLY A 28 -1.64 3.70 -1.19
CA GLY A 28 -1.11 2.85 -2.26
C GLY A 28 0.23 3.33 -2.77
N GLN A 29 1.19 2.42 -2.93
CA GLN A 29 2.50 2.71 -3.52
C GLN A 29 2.87 1.71 -4.62
N ALA A 30 3.52 2.20 -5.68
CA ALA A 30 4.04 1.38 -6.78
C ALA A 30 5.44 1.83 -7.18
N ILE A 31 6.37 0.87 -7.30
CA ILE A 31 7.72 1.08 -7.82
C ILE A 31 7.84 0.26 -9.11
N LEU A 32 7.88 0.95 -10.25
CA LEU A 32 7.86 0.31 -11.57
C LEU A 32 9.11 0.69 -12.37
N PRO A 33 9.77 -0.26 -13.07
CA PRO A 33 10.87 0.09 -13.95
C PRO A 33 10.37 0.91 -15.16
N GLU A 34 11.09 1.99 -15.49
CA GLU A 34 10.79 2.87 -16.63
C GLU A 34 12.11 3.35 -17.27
N ASN A 35 12.36 2.97 -18.52
CA ASN A 35 13.50 3.44 -19.34
C ASN A 35 14.90 3.36 -18.67
N GLY A 36 15.15 2.32 -17.87
CA GLY A 36 16.43 2.15 -17.16
C GLY A 36 16.50 2.85 -15.79
N HIS A 37 15.41 3.50 -15.38
CA HIS A 37 15.17 4.03 -14.05
C HIS A 37 13.96 3.33 -13.42
N PHE A 38 13.57 3.78 -12.24
CA PHE A 38 12.33 3.36 -11.58
C PHE A 38 11.46 4.59 -11.32
N ARG A 39 10.15 4.42 -11.54
CA ARG A 39 9.14 5.37 -11.16
C ARG A 39 8.49 4.92 -9.85
N ALA A 40 8.60 5.75 -8.82
CA ALA A 40 7.87 5.59 -7.58
C ALA A 40 6.64 6.50 -7.59
N SER A 41 5.46 5.94 -7.35
CA SER A 41 4.19 6.66 -7.41
C SER A 41 3.26 6.28 -6.27
N CYS A 42 2.36 7.21 -5.93
CA CYS A 42 1.33 7.01 -4.93
C CYS A 42 -0.06 7.04 -5.58
N SER A 43 -0.99 6.25 -5.05
CA SER A 43 -2.40 6.26 -5.48
C SER A 43 -3.12 7.58 -5.23
N CYS A 44 -2.54 8.50 -4.44
CA CYS A 44 -3.04 9.86 -4.21
C CYS A 44 -3.07 10.70 -5.50
N GLY A 45 -2.26 10.34 -6.50
CA GLY A 45 -2.12 11.10 -7.76
C GLY A 45 -1.30 12.38 -7.65
N ASN A 46 -0.97 12.84 -6.44
CA ASN A 46 -0.20 14.06 -6.19
C ASN A 46 1.31 13.81 -6.02
N TRP A 47 1.75 12.55 -6.00
CA TRP A 47 3.15 12.20 -5.79
C TRP A 47 3.62 11.15 -6.80
N ASN A 48 4.67 11.52 -7.54
CA ASN A 48 5.33 10.68 -8.52
C ASN A 48 6.77 11.18 -8.72
N ILE A 49 7.75 10.29 -8.57
CA ILE A 49 9.18 10.63 -8.71
C ILE A 49 9.92 9.58 -9.54
N GLU A 50 11.00 10.00 -10.17
CA GLU A 50 11.93 9.13 -10.88
C GLU A 50 13.21 8.94 -10.04
N VAL A 51 13.68 7.70 -9.93
CA VAL A 51 14.88 7.33 -9.19
C VAL A 51 15.69 6.33 -10.00
N ALA A 52 17.02 6.33 -9.83
CA ALA A 52 17.89 5.37 -10.50
C ALA A 52 17.86 3.97 -9.86
N ASP A 53 17.40 3.87 -8.61
CA ASP A 53 17.48 2.67 -7.79
C ASP A 53 16.12 2.33 -7.18
N SER A 54 15.75 1.05 -7.22
CA SER A 54 14.45 0.59 -6.74
C SER A 54 14.31 0.64 -5.22
N ASP A 55 15.40 0.43 -4.48
CA ASP A 55 15.39 0.47 -3.01
C ASP A 55 15.17 1.90 -2.52
N GLU A 56 15.81 2.88 -3.17
CA GLU A 56 15.57 4.30 -2.91
C GLU A 56 14.13 4.70 -3.25
N GLY A 57 13.58 4.21 -4.36
CA GLY A 57 12.18 4.40 -4.72
C GLY A 57 11.22 3.87 -3.66
N LEU A 58 11.48 2.66 -3.17
CA LEU A 58 10.70 2.04 -2.09
C LEU A 58 10.81 2.81 -0.78
N ARG A 59 12.01 3.29 -0.43
CA ARG A 59 12.24 4.10 0.77
C ARG A 59 11.43 5.39 0.73
N LEU A 60 11.48 6.11 -0.39
CA LEU A 60 10.76 7.37 -0.58
C LEU A 60 9.24 7.15 -0.60
N ALA A 61 8.76 6.08 -1.22
CA ALA A 61 7.34 5.72 -1.20
C ALA A 61 6.83 5.44 0.22
N ARG A 62 7.59 4.69 1.04
CA ARG A 62 7.23 4.42 2.46
C ARG A 62 7.18 5.69 3.31
N LEU A 63 8.11 6.62 3.08
CA LEU A 63 8.09 7.92 3.75
C LEU A 63 6.85 8.73 3.35
N HIS A 64 6.45 8.67 2.09
CA HIS A 64 5.27 9.37 1.58
C HIS A 64 3.95 8.78 2.10
N THR A 65 3.82 7.45 2.14
CA THR A 65 2.61 6.76 2.63
C THR A 65 2.51 6.69 4.16
N GLY A 66 3.49 7.23 4.88
CA GLY A 66 3.54 7.12 6.34
C GLY A 66 3.76 5.69 6.84
N ASN A 67 4.10 4.76 5.94
CA ASN A 67 4.38 3.37 6.28
C ASN A 67 5.83 3.23 6.83
N THR A 68 6.10 3.94 7.92
CA THR A 68 7.32 3.76 8.72
C THR A 68 7.09 2.56 9.65
N SER A 69 7.25 1.35 9.13
CA SER A 69 7.26 0.15 9.98
C SER A 69 8.36 0.33 11.04
N SER A 70 7.97 0.54 12.29
CA SER A 70 8.85 0.43 13.48
C SER A 70 9.11 -1.03 13.82
#